data_AF-A0AB38BIS8-F1
#
_entry.id   AF-A0AB38BIS8-F1
#
_cell.length_a   1.000
_cell.length_b   1.000
_cell.length_c   1.000
_cell.angle_alpha   90.00
_cell.angle_beta   90.00
_cell.angle_gamma   90.00
#
_symmetry.space_group_name_H-M   'P 1'
#
loop_
_entity.id
_entity.type
_entity.pdbx_description
1 polymer ?
#
loop_
_entity_poly.entity_id
_entity_poly.type
_entity_poly.pdbx_seq_one_letter_code
_entity_poly.pdbx_strand_id
1 'polypeptide(L)'
;MKLLLKGLIRGTLPFAFMLSMYAWNNFQGRAADAKVFLFYGFMALFLGLASIIYELKQWSFRKQIMVHYLTMLVTVFPLLLLSGYHKTNSFGAIFHVFLLFNKVGVILFVTTALIVRVRNSLMNLKQTDR
;
A
#
# COMPACT_ATOMS: atom_id res chain seq x y z
N MET A 1 16.76 11.19 9.76
CA MET A 1 17.08 9.74 9.63
C MET A 1 16.06 8.80 10.29
N LYS A 2 15.56 9.05 11.51
CA LYS A 2 14.59 8.13 12.19
C LYS A 2 13.30 7.84 11.39
N LEU A 3 12.77 8.83 10.66
CA LEU A 3 11.54 8.67 9.86
C LEU A 3 11.74 7.77 8.63
N LEU A 4 12.82 8.01 7.88
CA LEU A 4 13.20 7.18 6.72
C LEU A 4 13.40 5.72 7.13
N LEU A 5 14.12 5.50 8.24
CA LEU A 5 14.36 4.16 8.76
C LEU A 5 13.06 3.45 9.17
N LYS A 6 12.10 4.17 9.79
CA LYS A 6 10.79 3.61 10.14
C LYS A 6 10.00 3.16 8.90
N GLY A 7 9.89 4.01 7.89
CA GLY A 7 9.18 3.63 6.66
C GLY A 7 9.88 2.51 5.90
N LEU A 8 11.21 2.53 5.91
CA LEU A 8 12.00 1.44 5.34
C LEU A 8 11.67 0.12 6.04
N ILE A 9 11.72 0.04 7.37
CA ILE A 9 11.39 -1.17 8.13
C ILE A 9 9.95 -1.65 7.84
N ARG A 10 8.99 -0.73 7.81
CA ARG A 10 7.57 -1.05 7.52
C ARG A 10 7.37 -1.65 6.12
N GLY A 11 8.20 -1.27 5.15
CA GLY A 11 8.12 -1.78 3.78
C GLY A 11 9.01 -3.02 3.55
N THR A 12 10.23 -3.02 4.09
CA THR A 12 11.20 -4.09 3.87
C THR A 12 10.82 -5.38 4.58
N LEU A 13 10.18 -5.31 5.75
CA LEU A 13 9.74 -6.51 6.47
C LEU A 13 8.72 -7.34 5.66
N PRO A 14 7.56 -6.78 5.22
CA PRO A 14 6.63 -7.53 4.38
C PRO A 14 7.22 -7.85 3.00
N PHE A 15 8.07 -6.99 2.44
CA PHE A 15 8.78 -7.28 1.19
C PHE A 15 9.67 -8.52 1.32
N ALA A 16 10.48 -8.61 2.38
CA ALA A 16 11.36 -9.75 2.62
C ALA A 16 10.56 -11.04 2.76
N PHE A 17 9.42 -11.00 3.46
CA PHE A 17 8.51 -12.15 3.56
C PHE A 17 8.00 -12.61 2.18
N MET A 18 7.50 -11.66 1.38
CA MET A 18 7.03 -11.96 0.02
C MET A 18 8.15 -12.46 -0.89
N LEU A 19 9.36 -11.93 -0.74
CA LEU A 19 10.54 -12.36 -1.48
C LEU A 19 10.94 -13.81 -1.12
N SER A 20 10.84 -14.18 0.16
CA SER A 20 11.01 -15.57 0.60
C SER A 20 9.98 -16.50 -0.04
N MET A 21 8.71 -16.07 -0.13
CA MET A 21 7.67 -16.84 -0.83
C MET A 21 7.94 -16.97 -2.34
N TYR A 22 8.43 -15.89 -2.98
CA TYR A 22 8.87 -15.92 -4.37
C TYR A 22 9.99 -16.95 -4.59
N ALA A 23 11.03 -16.93 -3.75
CA ALA A 23 12.15 -17.85 -3.85
C ALA A 23 11.69 -19.31 -3.65
N TRP A 24 10.84 -19.54 -2.65
CA TRP A 24 10.28 -20.86 -2.36
C TRP A 24 9.44 -21.43 -3.51
N ASN A 25 8.58 -20.62 -4.12
CA ASN A 25 7.76 -21.08 -5.26
C ASN A 25 8.61 -21.37 -6.51
N ASN A 26 9.66 -20.57 -6.77
CA ASN A 26 10.59 -20.87 -7.86
C ASN A 26 11.35 -22.17 -7.63
N PHE A 27 11.78 -22.43 -6.39
CA PHE A 27 12.44 -23.69 -6.03
C PHE A 27 11.52 -24.91 -6.26
N GLN A 28 10.20 -24.75 -6.09
CA GLN A 28 9.21 -25.79 -6.39
C GLN A 28 8.81 -25.88 -7.88
N GLY A 29 9.44 -25.10 -8.77
CA GLY A 29 9.09 -25.07 -10.19
C GLY A 29 7.79 -24.32 -10.53
N ARG A 30 7.17 -23.64 -9.56
CA ARG A 30 5.93 -22.85 -9.73
C ARG A 30 6.23 -21.39 -10.09
N ALA A 31 7.03 -21.19 -11.13
CA ALA A 31 7.55 -19.87 -11.50
C ALA A 31 6.46 -18.87 -11.93
N ALA A 32 5.34 -19.36 -12.49
CA ALA A 32 4.19 -18.53 -12.86
C ALA A 32 3.53 -17.89 -11.62
N ASP A 33 3.31 -18.70 -10.58
CA ASP A 33 2.71 -18.26 -9.31
C ASP A 33 3.68 -17.42 -8.48
N ALA A 34 4.99 -17.71 -8.59
CA ALA A 34 6.02 -16.99 -7.87
C ALA A 34 5.99 -15.48 -8.18
N LYS A 35 5.82 -15.10 -9.45
CA LYS A 35 5.85 -13.68 -9.89
C LYS A 35 4.86 -12.80 -9.13
N VAL A 36 3.70 -13.34 -8.74
CA VAL A 36 2.69 -12.61 -7.97
C VAL A 36 3.25 -12.10 -6.64
N PHE A 37 3.99 -12.96 -5.93
CA PHE A 37 4.63 -12.59 -4.66
C PHE A 37 5.70 -11.50 -4.85
N LEU A 38 6.43 -11.51 -5.96
CA LEU A 38 7.42 -10.47 -6.25
C LEU A 38 6.75 -9.11 -6.44
N PHE A 39 5.69 -9.03 -7.27
CA PHE A 39 4.97 -7.77 -7.50
C PHE A 39 4.28 -7.26 -6.22
N TYR A 40 3.61 -8.14 -5.48
CA TYR A 40 3.00 -7.76 -4.19
C TYR A 40 4.03 -7.35 -3.14
N GLY A 41 5.21 -7.97 -3.15
CA GLY A 41 6.34 -7.53 -2.36
C GLY A 41 6.71 -6.08 -2.67
N PHE A 42 6.92 -5.74 -3.94
CA PHE A 42 7.25 -4.36 -4.33
C PHE A 42 6.15 -3.37 -3.96
N MET A 43 4.88 -3.74 -4.13
CA MET A 43 3.76 -2.90 -3.67
C MET A 43 3.82 -2.67 -2.15
N ALA A 44 4.08 -3.72 -1.36
CA ALA A 44 4.22 -3.59 0.09
C ALA A 44 5.41 -2.70 0.49
N LEU A 45 6.53 -2.80 -0.22
CA LEU A 45 7.69 -1.93 -0.03
C LEU A 45 7.33 -0.46 -0.22
N PHE A 46 6.68 -0.12 -1.34
CA PHE A 46 6.27 1.25 -1.64
C PHE A 46 5.20 1.76 -0.67
N LEU A 47 4.25 0.92 -0.24
CA LEU A 47 3.29 1.26 0.81
C LEU A 47 3.99 1.62 2.13
N GLY A 48 4.96 0.80 2.55
CA GLY A 48 5.72 1.04 3.77
C GLY A 48 6.54 2.34 3.71
N LEU A 49 7.22 2.59 2.60
CA LEU A 49 7.98 3.82 2.37
C LEU A 49 7.08 5.06 2.34
N ALA A 50 5.97 5.00 1.61
CA ALA A 50 5.02 6.10 1.52
C ALA A 50 4.30 6.40 2.84
N SER A 51 4.33 5.49 3.82
CA SER A 51 3.79 5.75 5.16
C SER A 51 4.49 6.93 5.87
N ILE A 52 5.74 7.24 5.49
CA ILE A 52 6.51 8.36 6.04
C ILE A 52 5.82 9.70 5.75
N ILE A 53 5.07 9.79 4.64
CA ILE A 53 4.37 11.02 4.22
C ILE A 53 3.42 11.50 5.32
N TYR A 54 2.76 10.58 6.04
CA TYR A 54 1.84 10.91 7.13
C TYR A 54 2.55 11.28 8.44
N GLU A 55 3.85 11.00 8.59
CA GLU A 55 4.63 11.41 9.77
C GLU A 55 5.17 12.86 9.65
N LEU A 56 5.07 13.47 8.46
CA LEU A 56 5.47 14.85 8.22
C LEU A 56 4.45 15.85 8.79
N LYS A 57 4.50 16.09 10.11
CA LYS A 57 3.58 16.99 10.84
C LYS A 57 3.50 18.43 10.30
N GLN A 58 4.56 18.90 9.62
CA GLN A 58 4.61 20.22 8.98
C GLN A 58 3.69 20.36 7.76
N TRP A 59 3.26 19.25 7.17
CA TRP A 59 2.38 19.27 6.00
C TRP A 59 0.93 19.18 6.44
N SER A 60 0.07 19.99 5.81
CA SER A 60 -1.36 19.86 5.98
C SER A 60 -1.83 18.48 5.52
N PHE A 61 -2.89 17.97 6.15
CA PHE A 61 -3.45 16.66 5.80
C PHE A 61 -3.81 16.53 4.31
N ARG A 62 -4.34 17.60 3.71
CA ARG A 62 -4.61 17.66 2.25
C ARG A 62 -3.34 17.44 1.43
N LYS A 63 -2.23 18.10 1.82
CA LYS A 63 -0.94 17.94 1.13
C LYS A 63 -0.40 16.52 1.30
N GLN A 64 -0.51 15.92 2.48
CA GLN A 64 -0.08 14.54 2.73
C GLN A 64 -0.83 13.55 1.86
N ILE A 65 -2.16 13.63 1.78
CA ILE A 65 -2.98 12.75 0.93
C ILE A 65 -2.61 12.91 -0.54
N MET A 66 -2.49 14.15 -1.01
CA MET A 66 -2.18 14.42 -2.42
C MET A 66 -0.82 13.84 -2.81
N VAL A 67 0.21 14.05 -2.00
CA VAL A 67 1.55 13.50 -2.26
C VAL A 67 1.56 11.97 -2.13
N HIS A 68 0.82 11.40 -1.17
CA HIS A 68 0.68 9.95 -1.04
C HIS A 68 0.00 9.34 -2.27
N TYR A 69 -1.11 9.92 -2.72
CA TYR A 69 -1.82 9.47 -3.93
C TYR A 69 -0.92 9.53 -5.17
N LEU A 70 -0.24 10.66 -5.39
CA LEU A 70 0.69 10.80 -6.52
C LEU A 70 1.82 9.77 -6.45
N THR A 71 2.36 9.53 -5.26
CA THR A 71 3.40 8.52 -5.03
C THR A 71 2.88 7.13 -5.40
N MET A 72 1.67 6.77 -4.98
CA MET A 72 1.04 5.48 -5.34
C MET A 72 0.77 5.37 -6.83
N LEU A 73 0.36 6.46 -7.48
CA LEU A 73 0.11 6.52 -8.92
C LEU A 73 1.37 6.30 -9.75
N VAL A 74 2.55 6.71 -9.27
CA VAL A 74 3.82 6.51 -10.01
C VAL A 74 4.56 5.24 -9.60
N THR A 75 4.23 4.64 -8.45
CA THR A 75 4.91 3.42 -7.95
C THR A 75 4.04 2.17 -8.06
N VAL A 76 2.90 2.13 -7.36
CA VAL A 76 2.04 0.94 -7.26
C VAL A 76 1.20 0.74 -8.51
N PHE A 77 0.69 1.81 -9.12
CA PHE A 77 -0.15 1.67 -10.32
C PHE A 77 0.59 1.06 -11.52
N PRO A 78 1.83 1.46 -11.87
CA PRO A 78 2.61 0.77 -12.91
C PRO A 78 2.86 -0.70 -12.56
N LEU A 79 3.14 -1.02 -11.30
CA LEU A 79 3.32 -2.41 -10.86
C LEU A 79 2.03 -3.23 -11.03
N LEU A 80 0.85 -2.65 -10.80
CA LEU A 80 -0.43 -3.33 -11.05
C LEU A 80 -0.59 -3.65 -12.54
N LEU A 81 -0.23 -2.74 -13.43
CA LEU A 81 -0.28 -2.96 -14.88
C LEU A 81 0.73 -4.02 -15.34
N LEU A 82 1.94 -4.02 -14.77
CA LEU A 82 3.01 -4.96 -15.11
C LEU A 82 2.86 -6.34 -14.47
N SER A 83 2.06 -6.46 -13.41
CA SER A 83 1.86 -7.72 -12.68
C SER A 83 1.28 -8.85 -13.53
N GLY A 84 0.66 -8.53 -14.68
CA GLY A 84 0.00 -9.49 -15.56
C GLY A 84 -1.36 -9.97 -15.04
N TYR A 85 -1.81 -9.51 -13.87
CA TYR A 85 -3.09 -9.91 -13.27
C TYR A 85 -4.30 -9.37 -14.04
N HIS A 86 -4.15 -8.19 -14.66
CA HIS A 86 -5.17 -7.57 -15.49
C HIS A 86 -4.75 -7.61 -16.95
N LYS A 87 -5.69 -7.92 -17.85
CA LYS A 87 -5.46 -7.74 -19.29
C LYS A 87 -5.28 -6.24 -19.55
N THR A 88 -4.14 -5.83 -20.08
CA THR A 88 -3.81 -4.41 -20.33
C THR A 88 -3.71 -4.12 -21.84
N ASN A 89 -4.27 -5.00 -22.68
CA ASN A 89 -4.14 -4.96 -24.14
C ASN A 89 -4.92 -3.80 -24.81
N SER A 90 -5.70 -3.03 -24.07
CA SER A 90 -6.47 -1.90 -24.59
C SER A 90 -6.56 -0.76 -23.59
N PHE A 91 -6.76 0.46 -24.10
CA PHE A 91 -6.96 1.65 -23.28
C PHE A 91 -8.11 1.47 -22.27
N GLY A 92 -9.23 0.88 -22.70
CA GLY A 92 -10.37 0.60 -21.82
C GLY A 92 -10.01 -0.33 -20.66
N ALA A 93 -9.12 -1.30 -20.89
CA ALA A 93 -8.68 -2.21 -19.83
C ALA A 93 -7.74 -1.51 -18.83
N ILE A 94 -6.84 -0.66 -19.31
CA ILE A 94 -5.99 0.19 -18.44
C ILE A 94 -6.86 1.15 -17.62
N PHE A 95 -7.85 1.79 -18.24
CA PHE A 95 -8.78 2.67 -17.55
C PHE A 95 -9.58 1.94 -16.48
N HIS A 96 -10.01 0.70 -16.75
CA HIS A 96 -10.66 -0.14 -15.74
C HIS A 96 -9.74 -0.45 -14.54
N VAL A 97 -8.47 -0.76 -14.79
CA VAL A 97 -7.47 -0.95 -13.70
C VAL A 97 -7.27 0.35 -12.92
N PHE A 98 -7.26 1.50 -13.59
CA PHE A 98 -7.20 2.80 -12.93
C PHE A 98 -8.42 3.04 -12.02
N LEU A 99 -9.64 2.72 -12.48
CA LEU A 99 -10.83 2.82 -11.64
C LEU A 99 -10.75 1.87 -10.43
N LEU A 100 -10.26 0.65 -10.62
CA LEU A 100 -10.06 -0.31 -9.53
C LEU A 100 -9.04 0.19 -8.50
N PHE A 101 -7.92 0.73 -8.97
CA PHE A 101 -6.89 1.36 -8.12
C PHE A 101 -7.48 2.48 -7.26
N ASN A 102 -8.26 3.38 -7.87
CA ASN A 102 -8.93 4.47 -7.15
C ASN A 102 -9.96 3.94 -6.14
N LYS A 103 -10.77 2.94 -6.54
CA LYS A 103 -11.76 2.31 -5.67
C LYS A 103 -11.09 1.71 -4.42
N VAL A 104 -9.99 0.97 -4.59
CA VAL A 104 -9.23 0.42 -3.46
C VAL A 104 -8.64 1.53 -2.59
N GLY A 105 -8.09 2.58 -3.19
CA GLY A 105 -7.60 3.76 -2.47
C GLY A 105 -8.67 4.42 -1.58
N VAL A 106 -9.88 4.59 -2.12
CA VAL A 106 -11.04 5.11 -1.37
C VAL A 106 -11.43 4.17 -0.23
N ILE A 107 -11.50 2.86 -0.48
CA ILE A 107 -11.82 1.86 0.55
C ILE A 107 -10.80 1.91 1.69
N LEU A 108 -9.50 1.94 1.38
CA LEU A 108 -8.44 2.03 2.39
C LEU A 108 -8.53 3.33 3.20
N PHE A 109 -8.82 4.44 2.53
CA PHE A 109 -8.98 5.74 3.18
C PHE A 109 -10.17 5.74 4.15
N VAL A 110 -11.35 5.30 3.68
CA VAL A 110 -12.57 5.23 4.50
C VAL A 110 -12.38 4.27 5.67
N THR A 111 -11.79 3.10 5.43
CA THR A 111 -11.53 2.10 6.47
C THR A 111 -10.63 2.68 7.56
N THR A 112 -9.56 3.37 7.17
CA THR A 112 -8.65 4.03 8.13
C THR A 112 -9.37 5.12 8.92
N ALA A 113 -10.22 5.93 8.27
CA ALA A 113 -11.01 6.95 8.93
C ALA A 113 -12.01 6.36 9.95
N LEU A 114 -12.67 5.26 9.61
CA LEU A 114 -13.57 4.54 10.51
C LEU A 114 -12.82 3.96 11.72
N ILE A 115 -11.67 3.32 11.51
CA ILE A 115 -10.83 2.78 12.59
C ILE A 115 -10.42 3.90 13.55
N VAL A 116 -9.96 5.04 13.03
CA VAL A 116 -9.59 6.20 13.84
C VAL A 116 -10.78 6.74 14.61
N ARG A 117 -11.95 6.84 13.98
CA ARG A 117 -13.19 7.31 14.63
C ARG A 117 -13.59 6.40 15.79
N VAL A 118 -13.65 5.08 15.56
CA VAL A 118 -14.02 4.09 16.59
C VAL A 118 -13.01 4.10 17.74
N ARG A 119 -11.71 4.11 17.45
CA ARG A 119 -10.66 4.20 18.48
C ARG A 119 -10.85 5.43 19.37
N ASN A 120 -11.09 6.60 18.77
CA ASN A 120 -11.27 7.83 19.53
C ASN A 120 -12.54 7.79 20.39
N SER A 121 -13.65 7.24 19.88
CA SER A 121 -14.88 7.03 20.67
C SER A 121 -14.64 6.11 21.88
N LEU A 122 -13.92 5.00 21.71
CA LEU A 122 -13.59 4.07 22.79
C LEU A 122 -12.68 4.69 23.86
N MET A 123 -11.69 5.51 23.44
CA MET A 123 -10.80 6.20 24.38
C MET A 123 -11.56 7.24 25.23
N ASN A 124 -12.52 7.94 24.64
CA ASN A 124 -13.33 8.93 25.35
C ASN A 124 -14.22 8.27 26.42
N LEU A 125 -14.85 7.13 26.10
CA LEU A 125 -15.65 6.37 27.07
C LEU A 125 -14.82 5.94 28.29
N LYS A 126 -13.61 5.44 28.05
CA LYS A 126 -12.69 5.01 29.13
C LYS A 126 -12.21 6.16 30.03
N GLN A 127 -12.28 7.42 29.57
CA GLN A 127 -11.96 8.59 30.38
C GLN A 127 -13.15 9.10 31.20
N THR A 128 -14.39 8.83 30.78
CA THR A 128 -15.60 9.19 31.54
C THR A 128 -15.86 8.22 32.71
N ASP A 129 -15.37 6.98 32.61
CA ASP A 129 -15.51 5.96 33.67
C ASP A 129 -14.40 6.02 34.76
N ARG A 130 -13.47 6.98 34.69
CA ARG A 130 -12.42 7.21 35.70
C ARG A 130 -12.63 8.52 36.43
#